data_AF-A0A7S4MVN6-F1
#
_entry.id   AF-A0A7S4MVN6-F1
#
_cell.length_a   1.000
_cell.length_b   1.000
_cell.length_c   1.000
_cell.angle_alpha   90.00
_cell.angle_beta   90.00
_cell.angle_gamma   90.00
#
_symmetry.space_group_name_H-M   'P 1'
#
loop_
_entity.id
_entity.type
_entity.pdbx_description
1 polymer ?
#
loop_
_entity_poly.entity_id
_entity_poly.type
_entity_poly.pdbx_seq_one_letter_code
_entity_poly.pdbx_strand_id
1 'polypeptide(L)'
;ALEYLGMTYDIARGNPRGSDASGEQDPGWRRPGILVDQDQGAKTSDFKKLLPYGTSIRYRTGCQFASRAQEVSKSSDYTEQLTQEANAGGSYGLFSFKLSQGYQKFTQTQKNTKSTSFEAKAECTEWEASLLKYYTHKPQEAFEIAIGTLPTPFNKTNSTHIFLYDAFIHGYGTHYAKSVV
;
A
#
# COMPACT_ATOMS: atom_id res chain seq x y z
N ALA A 1 10.97 3.15 -4.56
CA ALA A 1 10.26 2.03 -5.20
C ALA A 1 10.75 0.67 -4.69
N LEU A 2 12.00 0.24 -4.95
CA LEU A 2 12.45 -1.13 -4.61
C LEU A 2 12.18 -1.57 -3.16
N GLU A 3 12.42 -0.69 -2.20
CA GLU A 3 12.26 -0.99 -0.77
C GLU A 3 10.81 -1.31 -0.38
N TYR A 4 9.82 -0.82 -1.14
CA TYR A 4 8.40 -1.07 -0.90
C TYR A 4 7.89 -2.34 -1.56
N LEU A 5 8.64 -2.91 -2.50
CA LEU A 5 8.24 -4.13 -3.17
C LEU A 5 8.24 -5.29 -2.17
N GLY A 6 7.10 -5.98 -2.02
CA GLY A 6 6.96 -7.03 -1.01
C GLY A 6 6.76 -6.54 0.42
N MET A 7 6.73 -5.22 0.67
CA MET A 7 6.28 -4.70 1.96
C MET A 7 4.79 -4.96 2.15
N THR A 8 4.41 -5.22 3.40
CA THR A 8 3.02 -5.33 3.76
C THR A 8 2.37 -3.96 3.93
N TYR A 9 1.03 -3.93 3.83
CA TYR A 9 0.25 -2.71 3.74
C TYR A 9 -1.08 -2.85 4.49
N ASP A 10 -1.38 -1.87 5.34
CA ASP A 10 -2.64 -1.73 6.05
C ASP A 10 -3.60 -0.84 5.26
N ILE A 11 -4.48 -1.47 4.49
CA ILE A 11 -5.43 -0.78 3.63
C ILE A 11 -6.36 0.18 4.38
N ALA A 12 -6.66 -0.08 5.66
CA ALA A 12 -7.62 0.74 6.40
C ALA A 12 -6.99 2.05 6.88
N ARG A 13 -5.71 2.01 7.27
CA ARG A 13 -4.95 3.17 7.75
C ARG A 13 -4.17 3.88 6.66
N GLY A 14 -3.98 3.24 5.50
CA GLY A 14 -3.27 3.79 4.38
C GLY A 14 -3.86 5.07 3.80
N ASN A 15 -3.02 5.82 3.12
CA ASN A 15 -3.37 6.97 2.31
C ASN A 15 -2.25 7.25 1.29
N PRO A 16 -2.43 6.90 0.01
CA PRO A 16 -1.43 7.12 -1.04
C PRO A 16 -0.99 8.57 -1.21
N ARG A 17 -1.79 9.52 -0.72
CA ARG A 17 -1.49 10.95 -0.74
C ARG A 17 -0.61 11.40 0.42
N GLY A 18 -0.20 10.47 1.29
CA GLY A 18 0.58 10.74 2.50
C GLY A 18 -0.28 11.19 3.67
N SER A 19 0.38 11.76 4.67
CA SER A 19 -0.28 12.43 5.79
C SER A 19 -0.15 13.94 5.67
N ASP A 20 -0.96 14.69 6.42
CA ASP A 20 -0.87 16.16 6.47
C ASP A 20 0.39 16.67 7.21
N ALA A 21 1.20 15.77 7.77
CA ALA A 21 2.53 16.09 8.25
C ALA A 21 3.48 16.11 7.05
N SER A 22 4.17 17.23 6.84
CA SER A 22 5.09 17.41 5.72
C SER A 22 6.09 16.25 5.60
N GLY A 23 6.14 15.60 4.45
CA GLY A 23 7.12 14.57 4.13
C GLY A 23 6.78 13.16 4.61
N GLU A 24 5.60 12.93 5.18
CA GLU A 24 5.18 11.58 5.56
C GLU A 24 4.70 10.78 4.35
N GLN A 25 5.42 9.69 4.12
CA GLN A 25 5.03 8.61 3.24
C GLN A 25 3.71 7.97 3.67
N ASP A 26 3.01 7.30 2.74
CA ASP A 26 1.73 6.64 3.00
C ASP A 26 1.73 5.87 4.35
N PRO A 27 0.86 6.24 5.31
CA PRO A 27 0.83 5.67 6.65
C PRO A 27 0.36 4.21 6.68
N GLY A 28 -0.01 3.63 5.55
CA GLY A 28 -0.41 2.25 5.38
C GLY A 28 0.78 1.30 5.28
N TRP A 29 1.99 1.77 4.95
CA TRP A 29 3.17 0.90 4.89
C TRP A 29 3.48 0.29 6.25
N ARG A 30 3.81 -1.00 6.24
CA ARG A 30 4.11 -1.78 7.45
C ARG A 30 5.50 -2.40 7.35
N ARG A 31 5.63 -3.69 7.63
CA ARG A 31 6.91 -4.40 7.66
C ARG A 31 7.12 -5.16 6.34
N PRO A 32 8.35 -5.58 6.02
CA PRO A 32 8.57 -6.53 4.92
C PRO A 32 7.77 -7.82 5.15
N GLY A 33 6.99 -8.25 4.16
CA GLY A 33 6.21 -9.50 4.23
C GLY A 33 6.71 -10.57 3.26
N ILE A 34 7.20 -10.13 2.10
CA ILE A 34 7.77 -10.99 1.08
C ILE A 34 9.28 -10.79 1.04
N LEU A 35 10.01 -11.90 0.98
CA LEU A 35 11.44 -11.89 0.79
C LEU A 35 11.75 -11.53 -0.65
N VAL A 36 12.38 -10.37 -0.83
CA VAL A 36 12.98 -9.94 -2.09
C VAL A 36 14.48 -10.21 -1.96
N ASP A 37 14.88 -11.39 -2.42
CA ASP A 37 16.22 -11.96 -2.16
C ASP A 37 17.32 -11.22 -2.93
N GLN A 38 18.54 -11.20 -2.37
CA GLN A 38 19.69 -10.56 -3.03
C GLN A 38 20.32 -11.48 -4.10
N ASP A 39 20.94 -10.81 -5.06
CA ASP A 39 21.24 -11.20 -6.45
C ASP A 39 22.28 -12.35 -6.67
N GLN A 40 22.29 -12.94 -7.88
CA GLN A 40 23.35 -13.79 -8.48
C GLN A 40 24.13 -13.12 -9.64
N GLY A 41 24.02 -11.80 -9.83
CA GLY A 41 24.74 -11.00 -10.82
C GLY A 41 23.87 -10.37 -11.92
N ALA A 42 22.55 -10.51 -11.88
CA ALA A 42 21.64 -9.91 -12.85
C ALA A 42 21.49 -8.41 -12.59
N LYS A 43 21.67 -7.60 -13.63
CA LYS A 43 21.57 -6.14 -13.54
C LYS A 43 20.47 -5.60 -14.42
N THR A 44 19.99 -4.42 -14.08
CA THR A 44 19.15 -3.61 -14.96
C THR A 44 19.83 -3.40 -16.32
N SER A 45 19.05 -3.07 -17.36
CA SER A 45 19.56 -2.92 -18.73
C SER A 45 20.66 -1.85 -18.88
N ASP A 46 20.74 -0.90 -17.97
CA ASP A 46 21.79 0.12 -17.90
C ASP A 46 22.97 -0.28 -16.99
N PHE A 47 22.96 -1.51 -16.46
CA PHE A 47 23.97 -2.10 -15.57
C PHE A 47 24.20 -1.37 -14.24
N LYS A 48 23.32 -0.45 -13.84
CA LYS A 48 23.51 0.37 -12.62
C LYS A 48 22.95 -0.25 -11.34
N LYS A 49 21.93 -1.11 -11.44
CA LYS A 49 21.25 -1.70 -10.28
C LYS A 49 21.19 -3.21 -10.42
N LEU A 50 21.28 -3.91 -9.28
CA LEU A 50 21.05 -5.35 -9.21
C LEU A 50 19.54 -5.63 -9.28
N LEU A 51 19.17 -6.71 -9.95
CA LEU A 51 17.80 -7.19 -10.07
C LEU A 51 17.58 -8.33 -9.08
N PRO A 52 16.78 -8.14 -8.02
CA PRO A 52 16.42 -9.23 -7.12
C PRO A 52 15.69 -10.36 -7.86
N TYR A 53 15.87 -11.59 -7.38
CA TYR A 53 15.19 -12.75 -7.94
C TYR A 53 13.67 -12.59 -7.94
N GLY A 54 13.04 -13.06 -9.02
CA GLY A 54 11.59 -13.04 -9.10
C GLY A 54 10.99 -11.65 -9.27
N THR A 55 11.79 -10.62 -9.57
CA THR A 55 11.29 -9.25 -9.78
C THR A 55 11.46 -8.79 -11.22
N SER A 56 10.64 -7.82 -11.62
CA SER A 56 10.77 -7.07 -12.87
C SER A 56 10.88 -5.59 -12.52
N ILE A 57 11.98 -4.97 -12.92
CA ILE A 57 12.22 -3.53 -12.72
C ILE A 57 12.36 -2.88 -14.08
N ARG A 58 11.62 -1.80 -14.31
CA ARG A 58 11.64 -1.02 -15.54
C ARG A 58 11.85 0.44 -15.20
N TYR A 59 12.78 1.08 -15.90
CA TYR A 59 12.89 2.52 -15.87
C TYR A 59 11.70 3.12 -16.60
N ARG A 60 11.00 4.03 -15.91
CA ARG A 60 10.02 4.92 -16.51
C ARG A 60 10.35 6.32 -16.04
N THR A 61 11.38 6.93 -16.61
CA THR A 61 11.65 8.34 -16.33
C THR A 61 10.64 9.18 -17.09
N GLY A 62 9.62 9.67 -16.39
CA GLY A 62 8.60 10.52 -16.98
C GLY A 62 7.70 11.14 -15.92
N CYS A 63 7.50 12.44 -16.00
CA CYS A 63 6.49 13.13 -15.20
C CYS A 63 5.23 13.29 -16.05
N GLN A 64 4.10 12.85 -15.50
CA GLN A 64 2.78 13.10 -16.05
C GLN A 64 2.06 14.09 -15.14
N PHE A 65 1.64 15.20 -15.73
CA PHE A 65 0.75 16.14 -15.06
C PHE A 65 -0.68 15.85 -15.50
N ALA A 66 -1.54 15.53 -14.54
CA ALA A 66 -2.95 15.32 -14.76
C ALA A 66 -3.73 16.24 -13.83
N SER A 67 -4.26 17.34 -14.36
CA SER A 67 -5.25 18.14 -13.66
C SER A 67 -6.63 17.54 -13.88
N ARG A 68 -7.26 16.99 -12.84
CA ARG A 68 -8.62 16.48 -12.92
C ARG A 68 -9.52 17.27 -11.98
N ALA A 69 -10.28 18.21 -12.54
CA ALA A 69 -11.38 18.85 -11.85
C ALA A 69 -12.53 17.84 -11.67
N GLN A 70 -12.44 17.00 -10.64
CA GLN A 70 -13.52 16.11 -10.24
C GLN A 70 -14.15 16.65 -8.97
N GLU A 71 -15.48 16.79 -8.97
CA GLU A 71 -16.21 17.02 -7.74
C GLU A 71 -16.09 15.78 -6.86
N VAL A 72 -15.43 15.92 -5.71
CA VAL A 72 -15.40 14.90 -4.66
C VAL A 72 -16.30 15.38 -3.54
N SER A 73 -17.59 15.05 -3.64
CA SER A 73 -18.60 15.48 -2.65
C SER A 73 -19.01 14.36 -1.70
N LYS A 74 -18.62 13.11 -1.98
CA LYS A 74 -18.88 11.95 -1.12
C LYS A 74 -17.59 11.27 -0.69
N SER A 75 -17.63 10.68 0.49
CA SER A 75 -16.53 9.86 1.00
C SER A 75 -16.30 8.58 0.20
N SER A 76 -17.32 8.09 -0.51
CA SER A 76 -17.19 7.00 -1.50
C SER A 76 -16.24 7.39 -2.63
N ASP A 77 -16.41 8.60 -3.16
CA ASP A 77 -15.67 9.08 -4.33
C ASP A 77 -14.19 9.29 -3.95
N TYR A 78 -13.95 9.80 -2.74
CA TYR A 78 -12.61 9.90 -2.17
C TYR A 78 -11.97 8.52 -1.96
N THR A 79 -12.73 7.54 -1.44
CA THR A 79 -12.23 6.15 -1.29
C THR A 79 -11.85 5.54 -2.64
N GLU A 80 -12.67 5.78 -3.66
CA GLU A 80 -12.44 5.27 -5.01
C GLU A 80 -11.15 5.84 -5.61
N GLN A 81 -10.92 7.14 -5.46
CA GLN A 81 -9.67 7.78 -5.91
C GLN A 81 -8.44 7.19 -5.22
N LEU A 82 -8.46 7.06 -3.89
CA LEU A 82 -7.35 6.44 -3.15
C LEU A 82 -7.15 4.97 -3.55
N THR A 83 -8.21 4.25 -3.88
CA THR A 83 -8.13 2.85 -4.34
C THR A 83 -7.40 2.77 -5.68
N GLN A 84 -7.73 3.67 -6.61
CA GLN A 84 -7.07 3.77 -7.91
C GLN A 84 -5.59 4.14 -7.74
N GLU A 85 -5.27 5.10 -6.86
CA GLU A 85 -3.88 5.51 -6.59
C GLU A 85 -3.05 4.40 -5.93
N ALA A 86 -3.62 3.64 -4.99
CA ALA A 86 -2.95 2.52 -4.35
C ALA A 86 -2.80 1.29 -5.27
N ASN A 87 -3.45 1.27 -6.44
CA ASN A 87 -3.63 0.08 -7.28
C ASN A 87 -4.09 -1.16 -6.48
N ALA A 88 -4.89 -0.94 -5.44
CA ALA A 88 -5.29 -1.99 -4.52
C ALA A 88 -6.32 -2.91 -5.19
N GLY A 89 -5.92 -4.14 -5.53
CA GLY A 89 -6.82 -5.17 -6.05
C GLY A 89 -7.55 -5.92 -4.92
N GLY A 90 -8.88 -6.07 -5.01
CA GLY A 90 -9.68 -6.89 -4.09
C GLY A 90 -10.94 -6.18 -3.56
N SER A 91 -11.92 -6.97 -3.10
CA SER A 91 -13.24 -6.51 -2.63
C SER A 91 -13.24 -6.03 -1.15
N TYR A 92 -12.35 -5.11 -0.78
CA TYR A 92 -12.29 -4.52 0.58
C TYR A 92 -12.62 -3.01 0.61
N GLY A 93 -13.19 -2.49 -0.48
CA GLY A 93 -13.49 -1.06 -0.68
C GLY A 93 -14.35 -0.41 0.41
N LEU A 94 -15.06 -1.20 1.24
CA LEU A 94 -15.87 -0.67 2.33
C LEU A 94 -15.08 -0.19 3.56
N PHE A 95 -13.83 -0.61 3.77
CA PHE A 95 -13.02 -0.15 4.91
C PHE A 95 -11.68 0.48 4.53
N SER A 96 -11.41 0.58 3.23
CA SER A 96 -10.17 1.12 2.71
C SER A 96 -10.02 2.60 3.07
N PHE A 97 -8.85 2.96 3.60
CA PHE A 97 -8.38 4.30 3.93
C PHE A 97 -9.16 5.08 5.00
N LYS A 98 -10.26 4.52 5.53
CA LYS A 98 -11.17 5.20 6.46
C LYS A 98 -10.54 5.63 7.78
N LEU A 99 -9.46 4.96 8.20
CA LEU A 99 -8.74 5.26 9.44
C LEU A 99 -7.57 6.22 9.21
N SER A 100 -7.31 6.65 7.97
CA SER A 100 -6.27 7.65 7.70
C SER A 100 -6.71 9.05 8.13
N GLN A 101 -5.74 9.86 8.57
CA GLN A 101 -6.00 11.25 8.99
C GLN A 101 -6.59 12.08 7.83
N GLY A 102 -6.06 11.92 6.61
CA GLY A 102 -6.54 12.62 5.43
C GLY A 102 -8.01 12.31 5.12
N TYR A 103 -8.41 11.04 5.18
CA TYR A 103 -9.80 10.64 5.00
C TYR A 103 -10.73 11.23 6.08
N GLN A 104 -10.30 11.19 7.34
CA GLN A 104 -11.09 11.73 8.45
C GLN A 104 -11.27 13.23 8.33
N LYS A 105 -10.21 13.98 7.98
CA LYS A 105 -10.28 15.42 7.72
C LYS A 105 -11.17 15.75 6.54
N PHE A 106 -11.03 15.05 5.42
CA PHE A 106 -11.91 15.23 4.25
C PHE A 106 -13.38 15.03 4.63
N THR A 107 -13.69 13.92 5.29
CA THR A 107 -15.06 13.60 5.72
C THR A 107 -15.61 14.64 6.70
N GLN A 108 -14.77 15.14 7.61
CA GLN A 108 -15.18 16.16 8.57
C GLN A 108 -15.44 17.51 7.90
N THR A 109 -14.59 17.92 6.95
CA THR A 109 -14.79 19.14 6.15
C THR A 109 -16.06 19.07 5.33
N GLN A 110 -16.32 17.95 4.65
CA GLN A 110 -17.54 17.76 3.86
C GLN A 110 -18.83 17.77 4.70
N LYS A 111 -18.79 17.24 5.93
CA LYS A 111 -19.93 17.32 6.85
C LYS A 111 -20.23 18.75 7.28
N ASN A 112 -19.19 19.56 7.51
CA ASN A 112 -19.33 20.91 8.05
C ASN A 112 -19.52 21.96 6.95
N THR A 113 -19.15 21.66 5.72
CA THR A 113 -19.17 22.59 4.60
C THR A 113 -19.62 21.84 3.35
N LYS A 114 -20.71 22.30 2.71
CA LYS A 114 -21.10 21.84 1.36
C LYS A 114 -20.07 22.33 0.35
N SER A 115 -18.87 21.76 0.40
CA SER A 115 -17.67 22.24 -0.29
C SER A 115 -17.38 21.40 -1.50
N THR A 116 -17.24 22.03 -2.65
CA THR A 116 -16.73 21.39 -3.87
C THR A 116 -15.20 21.42 -3.78
N SER A 117 -14.57 20.25 -3.75
CA SER A 117 -13.12 20.13 -3.81
C SER A 117 -12.67 19.93 -5.26
N PHE A 118 -11.57 20.57 -5.64
CA PHE A 118 -10.90 20.40 -6.94
C PHE A 118 -9.50 19.85 -6.72
N GLU A 119 -9.06 18.93 -7.59
CA GLU A 119 -7.77 18.27 -7.45
C GLU A 119 -6.87 18.49 -8.67
N ALA A 120 -5.62 18.82 -8.42
CA ALA A 120 -4.57 18.83 -9.43
C ALA A 120 -3.45 17.90 -8.96
N LYS A 121 -3.08 16.92 -9.80
CA LYS A 121 -2.06 15.93 -9.47
C LYS A 121 -0.90 16.01 -10.47
N ALA A 122 0.30 16.11 -9.94
CA ALA A 122 1.54 15.90 -10.68
C ALA A 122 2.16 14.60 -10.19
N GLU A 123 2.41 13.65 -11.09
CA GLU A 123 3.04 12.37 -10.77
C GLU A 123 4.34 12.25 -11.54
N CYS A 124 5.45 12.10 -10.81
CA CYS A 124 6.76 11.85 -11.40
C CYS A 124 7.18 10.43 -11.05
N THR A 125 7.14 9.57 -12.05
CA THR A 125 7.67 8.22 -11.95
C THR A 125 9.10 8.23 -12.45
N GLU A 126 9.96 7.48 -11.76
CA GLU A 126 11.31 7.19 -12.24
C GLU A 126 11.46 5.69 -12.54
N TRP A 127 10.74 4.84 -11.79
CA TRP A 127 10.86 3.39 -11.85
C TRP A 127 9.52 2.70 -11.61
N GLU A 128 9.34 1.54 -12.23
CA GLU A 128 8.26 0.61 -11.93
C GLU A 128 8.91 -0.72 -11.52
N ALA A 129 8.51 -1.26 -10.37
CA ALA A 129 9.00 -2.55 -9.88
C ALA A 129 7.82 -3.47 -9.56
N SER A 130 7.91 -4.74 -9.94
CA SER A 130 6.87 -5.75 -9.67
C SER A 130 7.44 -7.13 -9.36
N LEU A 131 6.69 -7.91 -8.59
CA LEU A 131 6.91 -9.32 -8.37
C LEU A 131 6.43 -10.11 -9.60
N LEU A 132 7.28 -11.00 -10.12
CA LEU A 132 6.93 -11.87 -11.24
C LEU A 132 5.82 -12.84 -10.85
N LYS A 133 4.75 -12.86 -11.66
CA LYS A 133 3.53 -13.65 -11.43
C LYS A 133 3.77 -15.16 -11.27
N TYR A 134 4.74 -15.71 -12.01
CA TYR A 134 5.03 -17.14 -12.06
C TYR A 134 6.24 -17.53 -11.23
N TYR A 135 6.80 -16.60 -10.46
CA TYR A 135 7.88 -16.89 -9.52
C TYR A 135 7.29 -17.19 -8.14
N THR A 136 7.78 -18.24 -7.49
CA THR A 136 7.36 -18.60 -6.13
C THR A 136 8.15 -17.77 -5.12
N HIS A 137 7.54 -16.69 -4.67
CA HIS A 137 8.08 -15.82 -3.63
C HIS A 137 7.97 -16.46 -2.25
N LYS A 138 9.01 -16.31 -1.43
CA LYS A 138 9.01 -16.76 -0.03
C LYS A 138 8.55 -15.63 0.88
N PRO A 139 7.87 -15.93 2.00
CA PRO A 139 7.64 -14.93 3.03
C PRO A 139 8.97 -14.50 3.68
N GLN A 140 8.99 -13.32 4.28
CA GLN A 140 10.04 -12.94 5.22
C GLN A 140 9.98 -13.83 6.47
N GLU A 141 11.13 -14.18 7.02
CA GLU A 141 11.22 -15.06 8.20
C GLU A 141 10.39 -14.52 9.37
N ALA A 142 10.52 -13.23 9.67
CA ALA A 142 9.75 -12.60 10.74
C ALA A 142 8.23 -12.61 10.48
N PHE A 143 7.81 -12.57 9.21
CA PHE A 143 6.40 -12.67 8.83
C PHE A 143 5.88 -14.09 8.99
N GLU A 144 6.66 -15.09 8.57
CA GLU A 144 6.35 -16.51 8.73
C GLU A 144 6.23 -16.91 10.21
N ILE A 145 7.19 -16.47 11.05
CA ILE A 145 7.12 -16.67 12.50
C ILE A 145 5.86 -16.03 13.08
N ALA A 146 5.54 -14.79 12.69
CA ALA A 146 4.36 -14.10 13.19
C ALA A 146 3.06 -14.84 12.83
N ILE A 147 2.94 -15.34 11.60
CA ILE A 147 1.81 -16.20 11.20
C ILE A 147 1.73 -17.45 12.07
N GLY A 148 2.87 -18.09 12.37
CA GLY A 148 2.93 -19.28 13.22
C GLY A 148 2.44 -19.06 14.66
N THR A 149 2.33 -17.81 15.13
CA THR A 149 1.76 -17.49 16.44
C THR A 149 0.23 -17.36 16.43
N LEU A 150 -0.39 -17.30 15.25
CA LEU A 150 -1.83 -17.10 15.13
C LEU A 150 -2.60 -18.41 15.37
N PRO A 151 -3.67 -18.38 16.17
CA PRO A 151 -4.44 -19.58 16.45
C PRO A 151 -5.30 -19.99 15.24
N THR A 152 -5.12 -21.24 14.80
CA THR A 152 -5.91 -21.87 13.72
C THR A 152 -6.66 -23.10 14.25
N PRO A 153 -8.01 -23.13 14.21
CA PRO A 153 -8.90 -22.14 13.60
C PRO A 153 -9.07 -20.87 14.44
N PHE A 154 -9.35 -19.75 13.76
CA PHE A 154 -9.73 -18.50 14.43
C PHE A 154 -11.07 -18.65 15.16
N ASN A 155 -11.16 -18.11 16.37
CA ASN A 155 -12.39 -18.09 17.15
C ASN A 155 -12.73 -16.65 17.54
N LYS A 156 -13.79 -16.11 16.93
CA LYS A 156 -14.25 -14.73 17.14
C LYS A 156 -14.82 -14.45 18.53
N THR A 157 -15.10 -15.47 19.36
CA THR A 157 -15.58 -15.28 20.73
C THR A 157 -14.45 -15.35 21.77
N ASN A 158 -13.26 -15.79 21.36
CA ASN A 158 -12.09 -15.86 22.22
C ASN A 158 -11.32 -14.53 22.15
N SER A 159 -11.26 -13.81 23.27
CA SER A 159 -10.59 -12.51 23.36
C SER A 159 -9.09 -12.59 23.05
N THR A 160 -8.42 -13.68 23.40
CA THR A 160 -7.00 -13.90 23.08
C THR A 160 -6.81 -14.06 21.58
N HIS A 161 -7.69 -14.79 20.88
CA HIS A 161 -7.60 -14.92 19.43
C HIS A 161 -7.80 -13.56 18.76
N ILE A 162 -8.82 -12.80 19.19
CA ILE A 162 -9.08 -11.45 18.67
C ILE A 162 -7.84 -10.56 18.85
N PHE A 163 -7.25 -10.56 20.04
CA PHE A 163 -6.05 -9.78 20.34
C PHE A 163 -4.85 -10.16 19.47
N LEU A 164 -4.56 -11.46 19.30
CA LEU A 164 -3.44 -11.92 18.48
C LEU A 164 -3.60 -11.54 17.01
N TYR A 165 -4.82 -11.70 16.46
CA TYR A 165 -5.11 -11.29 15.09
C TYR A 165 -5.08 -9.77 14.91
N ASP A 166 -5.60 -9.00 15.88
CA ASP A 166 -5.51 -7.54 15.84
C ASP A 166 -4.06 -7.05 15.90
N ALA A 167 -3.24 -7.62 16.78
CA ALA A 167 -1.81 -7.30 16.88
C ALA A 167 -1.06 -7.64 15.57
N PHE A 168 -1.37 -8.78 14.95
CA PHE A 168 -0.79 -9.15 13.65
C PHE A 168 -1.21 -8.16 12.55
N ILE A 169 -2.51 -7.85 12.43
CA ILE A 169 -3.02 -6.89 11.45
C ILE A 169 -2.48 -5.49 11.71
N HIS A 170 -2.27 -5.11 12.97
CA HIS A 170 -1.64 -3.83 13.31
C HIS A 170 -0.17 -3.79 12.85
N GLY A 171 0.57 -4.88 13.08
CA GLY A 171 2.00 -4.97 12.75
C GLY A 171 2.30 -5.16 11.26
N TYR A 172 1.49 -5.96 10.56
CA TYR A 172 1.71 -6.33 9.16
C TYR A 172 0.61 -5.83 8.22
N GLY A 173 -0.51 -5.30 8.69
CA GLY A 173 -1.60 -4.90 7.80
C GLY A 173 -2.35 -6.09 7.21
N THR A 174 -2.93 -5.88 6.04
CA THR A 174 -3.86 -6.84 5.41
C THR A 174 -3.45 -7.23 3.99
N HIS A 175 -2.56 -6.46 3.37
CA HIS A 175 -2.12 -6.62 1.99
C HIS A 175 -0.59 -6.62 1.93
N TYR A 176 -0.04 -6.86 0.74
CA TYR A 176 1.36 -6.61 0.43
C TYR A 176 1.49 -6.08 -1.00
N ALA A 177 2.52 -5.28 -1.24
CA ALA A 177 2.76 -4.67 -2.53
C ALA A 177 3.38 -5.66 -3.50
N LYS A 178 2.60 -6.02 -4.53
CA LYS A 178 3.08 -6.81 -5.68
C LYS A 178 3.75 -5.95 -6.74
N SER A 179 3.41 -4.67 -6.79
CA SER A 179 3.96 -3.69 -7.72
C SER A 179 3.97 -2.32 -7.09
N VAL A 180 4.96 -1.51 -7.44
CA VAL A 180 5.18 -0.15 -6.96
C VAL A 180 5.73 0.72 -8.10
N VAL A 181 5.33 1.98 -8.11
CA VAL A 181 5.65 3.01 -9.10
C VAL A 181 6.24 4.23 -8.37
#